data_AF-A0A2D5R4A6-F1
#
_entry.id   AF-A0A2D5R4A6-F1
#
_cell.length_a   1.000
_cell.length_b   1.000
_cell.length_c   1.000
_cell.angle_alpha   90.00
_cell.angle_beta   90.00
_cell.angle_gamma   90.00
#
_symmetry.space_group_name_H-M   'P 1'
#
loop_
_entity.id
_entity.type
_entity.pdbx_description
1 polymer ?
#
loop_
_entity_poly.entity_id
_entity_poly.type
_entity_poly.pdbx_seq_one_letter_code
_entity_poly.pdbx_strand_id
1 'polypeptide(L)' 'MAVHFVGFRTDAEHSAAVKVWGKPDFVHMWHDHRMQGDIDDDLDTVVFGSKGSLTPSKFSWQDHELW' A
#
# COMPACT_ATOMS: atom_id res chain seq x y z
N MET A 1 6.69 12.60 0.24
CA MET A 1 6.39 11.92 1.52
C MET A 1 4.89 11.71 1.62
N ALA A 2 4.45 10.70 0.90
CA ALA A 2 3.15 10.06 0.99
C ALA A 2 3.29 8.74 1.76
N VAL A 3 2.19 8.28 2.36
CA VAL A 3 2.10 7.00 3.05
C VAL A 3 1.26 6.03 2.20
N HIS A 4 1.87 4.91 1.82
CA HIS A 4 1.24 3.86 1.03
C HIS A 4 0.94 2.66 1.90
N PHE A 5 -0.31 2.23 1.93
CA PHE A 5 -0.72 1.00 2.61
C PHE A 5 -0.93 -0.10 1.59
N VAL A 6 -0.23 -1.23 1.77
CA VAL A 6 -0.22 -2.33 0.80
C VAL A 6 -0.75 -3.61 1.42
N GLY A 7 -1.75 -4.21 0.78
CA GLY A 7 -2.21 -5.54 1.20
C GLY A 7 -2.95 -5.55 2.54
N PHE A 8 -3.49 -4.41 2.97
CA PHE A 8 -4.41 -4.35 4.11
C PHE A 8 -5.75 -4.97 3.71
N ARG A 9 -6.32 -5.83 4.57
CA ARG A 9 -7.59 -6.53 4.31
C ARG A 9 -8.58 -6.46 5.46
N THR A 10 -8.17 -5.92 6.59
CA THR A 10 -9.00 -5.85 7.79
C THR A 10 -8.93 -4.47 8.40
N ASP A 11 -10.05 -4.01 8.97
CA ASP A 11 -10.12 -2.75 9.71
C ASP A 11 -9.18 -2.73 10.91
N ALA A 12 -8.93 -3.88 11.54
CA ALA A 12 -8.05 -4.01 12.69
C ALA A 12 -6.61 -3.66 12.32
N GLU A 13 -6.08 -4.22 11.23
CA GLU A 13 -4.73 -3.92 10.74
C GLU A 13 -4.62 -2.47 10.25
N HIS A 14 -5.63 -2.03 9.49
CA HIS A 14 -5.65 -0.67 8.95
C HIS A 14 -5.66 0.37 10.08
N SER A 15 -6.59 0.24 11.04
CA SER A 15 -6.69 1.18 12.17
C SER A 15 -5.48 1.14 13.10
N ALA A 16 -4.80 -0.01 13.24
CA ALA A 16 -3.55 -0.10 13.98
C ALA A 16 -2.41 0.63 13.25
N ALA A 17 -2.27 0.44 11.95
CA ALA A 17 -1.25 1.13 11.14
C ALA A 17 -1.49 2.65 11.13
N VAL A 18 -2.74 3.10 11.04
CA VAL A 18 -3.09 4.53 11.10
C VAL A 18 -2.64 5.20 12.40
N LYS A 19 -2.64 4.48 13.53
CA LYS A 19 -2.18 5.02 14.82
C LYS A 19 -0.67 5.28 14.87
N VAL A 20 0.10 4.59 14.03
CA VAL A 20 1.57 4.68 14.01
C VAL A 20 2.03 5.61 12.90
N TRP A 21 1.46 5.45 11.70
CA TRP A 21 1.94 6.11 10.47
C TRP A 21 1.03 7.23 9.99
N GLY A 22 -0.14 7.42 10.60
CA GLY A 22 -1.16 8.35 10.10
C GLY A 22 -2.06 7.72 9.03
N LYS A 23 -2.99 8.52 8.48
CA LYS A 23 -3.87 8.04 7.41
C LYS A 23 -3.05 7.82 6.13
N PRO A 24 -3.27 6.71 5.40
CA PRO A 24 -2.61 6.51 4.12
C PRO A 24 -3.12 7.53 3.10
N ASP A 25 -2.21 8.00 2.25
CA ASP A 25 -2.54 8.77 1.06
C ASP A 25 -2.98 7.84 -0.08
N PHE A 26 -2.41 6.62 -0.12
CA PHE A 26 -2.73 5.59 -1.09
C PHE A 26 -2.94 4.24 -0.44
N VAL A 27 -3.94 3.49 -0.93
CA VAL A 27 -4.20 2.12 -0.52
C VAL A 27 -4.12 1.21 -1.72
N HIS A 28 -3.07 0.39 -1.74
CA HIS A 28 -2.82 -0.63 -2.74
C HIS A 28 -3.34 -1.97 -2.22
N MET A 29 -4.21 -2.62 -2.99
CA MET A 29 -4.58 -3.99 -2.70
C MET A 29 -3.39 -4.91 -2.89
N TRP A 30 -2.57 -4.70 -3.92
CA TRP A 30 -1.45 -5.57 -4.25
C TRP A 30 -0.16 -4.78 -4.46
N HIS A 31 0.98 -5.36 -4.07
CA HIS A 31 2.26 -4.81 -4.48
C HIS A 31 2.53 -5.27 -5.91
N ASP A 32 2.38 -4.37 -6.88
CA ASP A 32 2.60 -4.67 -8.29
C ASP A 32 3.52 -3.64 -8.98
N HIS A 33 3.77 -3.85 -10.27
CA HIS A 33 4.63 -2.97 -11.07
C HIS A 33 4.02 -1.59 -11.33
N ARG A 34 2.70 -1.43 -11.18
CA ARG A 34 2.05 -0.13 -11.33
C ARG A 34 2.24 0.70 -10.07
N MET A 35 2.01 0.09 -8.90
CA MET A 35 2.30 0.68 -7.61
C MET A 35 3.73 1.25 -7.57
N GLN A 36 4.72 0.53 -8.12
CA GLN A 36 6.11 0.98 -8.21
C GLN A 36 6.29 2.31 -8.96
N GLY A 37 5.40 2.66 -9.89
CA GLY A 37 5.40 3.96 -10.55
C GLY A 37 4.81 5.09 -9.69
N ASP A 38 4.05 4.75 -8.66
CA ASP A 38 3.41 5.69 -7.73
C ASP A 38 4.20 5.88 -6.42
N ILE A 39 5.24 5.07 -6.16
CA ILE A 39 6.11 5.19 -4.99
C ILE A 39 7.35 6.01 -5.35
N ASP A 40 7.68 6.99 -4.51
CA ASP A 40 9.04 7.53 -4.43
C ASP A 40 9.86 6.76 -3.37
N ASP A 41 10.79 5.91 -3.81
CA ASP A 41 11.59 5.04 -2.93
C ASP A 41 12.45 5.80 -1.92
N ASP A 42 12.77 7.08 -2.18
CA ASP A 42 13.63 7.90 -1.32
C ASP A 42 12.83 8.72 -0.30
N LEU A 43 11.57 9.05 -0.59
CA LEU A 43 10.77 10.01 0.18
C LEU A 43 9.48 9.47 0.75
N ASP A 44 8.96 8.36 0.23
CA ASP A 44 7.65 7.84 0.63
C ASP A 44 7.78 6.66 1.60
N THR A 45 6.73 6.45 2.40
CA THR A 45 6.68 5.37 3.39
C THR A 45 5.70 4.30 2.92
N VAL A 46 6.21 3.09 2.70
CA VAL A 46 5.40 1.94 2.29
C VAL A 46 5.22 1.00 3.47
N VAL A 47 3.97 0.79 3.87
CA VAL A 47 3.58 -0.10 4.96
C VAL A 47 2.90 -1.34 4.37
N PHE A 48 3.43 -2.51 4.70
CA PHE A 48 2.85 -3.79 4.26
C PHE A 48 1.97 -4.38 5.36
N GLY A 49 0.70 -4.62 5.03
CA GLY A 49 -0.23 -5.41 5.84
C GLY A 49 0.04 -6.92 5.70
N SER A 50 -0.75 -7.76 6.37
CA SER A 50 -0.52 -9.22 6.37
C SER A 50 -0.68 -9.90 5.02
N LYS A 51 -1.39 -9.28 4.06
CA LYS A 51 -1.48 -9.74 2.67
C LYS A 51 -0.59 -8.96 1.71
N GLY A 52 0.22 -8.04 2.22
CA GLY A 52 1.29 -7.40 1.47
C GLY A 52 2.39 -8.41 1.15
N SER A 53 3.07 -8.19 0.03
CA SER A 53 4.25 -8.98 -0.36
C SER A 53 5.36 -8.02 -0.72
N LEU A 54 6.58 -8.25 -0.24
CA LEU A 54 7.75 -7.49 -0.68
C LEU A 54 8.15 -7.81 -2.12
N THR A 55 7.77 -9.00 -2.59
CA THR A 55 7.94 -9.39 -3.99
C THR A 55 6.76 -8.84 -4.80
N PRO A 56 7.02 -8.01 -5.83
CA PRO A 56 5.97 -7.53 -6.71
C PRO A 56 5.26 -8.69 -7.42
N SER A 57 3.95 -8.56 -7.57
CA SER A 57 3.14 -9.44 -8.39
C SER A 57 3.59 -9.38 -9.84
N LYS A 58 3.60 -10.54 -10.52
CA LYS A 58 3.84 -10.64 -11.97
C LYS A 58 2.72 -10.04 -12.81
N PHE A 59 1.57 -9.79 -12.19
CA PHE A 59 0.40 -9.19 -12.81
C PHE A 59 0.13 -7.84 -12.18
N SER A 60 -0.16 -6.84 -13.02
CA SER A 60 -0.55 -5.49 -12.61
C SER A 60 -2.06 -5.32 -12.65
N TRP A 61 -2.63 -4.62 -11.67
CA TRP A 61 -4.05 -4.27 -11.64
C TRP A 61 -4.25 -2.82 -11.22
N GLN A 62 -5.20 -2.13 -11.85
CA GLN A 62 -5.55 -0.76 -11.51
C GLN A 62 -6.62 -0.77 -10.42
N ASP A 63 -6.18 -0.97 -9.19
CA ASP A 63 -7.04 -1.09 -8.01
C ASP A 63 -7.49 0.28 -7.46
N HIS A 64 -6.80 1.37 -7.82
CA HIS A 64 -7.13 2.73 -7.37
C HIS A 64 -8.41 3.30 -8.00
N GLU A 65 -8.92 2.73 -9.09
CA GLU A 65 -10.17 3.18 -9.73
C GLU A 65 -11.44 2.62 -9.06
N LEU A 66 -11.29 1.75 -8.06
CA LEU A 66 -12.42 1.12 -7.38
C LEU A 66 -12.92 1.90 -6.17
N TRP A 67 -12.23 2.99 -5.77
CA TRP A 67 -12.46 3.72 -4.53
C TRP A 67 -12.38 5.24 -4.74
#